data_AF-A0A660RNJ8-F1
#
_entry.id   AF-A0A660RNJ8-F1
#
_cell.length_a   1.000
_cell.length_b   1.000
_cell.length_c   1.000
_cell.angle_alpha   90.00
_cell.angle_beta   90.00
_cell.angle_gamma   90.00
#
_symmetry.space_group_name_H-M   'P 1'
#
loop_
_entity.id
_entity.type
_entity.pdbx_description
1 polymer ?
#
loop_
_entity_poly.entity_id
_entity_poly.type
_entity_poly.pdbx_seq_one_letter_code
_entity_poly.pdbx_strand_id
1 'polypeptide(L)'
;MPWVREDKCIGCGNCVKACPVPGAITMNNGKAKISNNLCTRCGKCFDVCPTQAIRSNSENPALRGMNAGRPGRGMGRGPGRGMGRGMGGGSGRGMGGGRW
;
A
#
# COMPACT_ATOMS: atom_id res chain seq x y z
N MET A 1 -7.85 7.43 8.71
CA MET A 1 -7.27 8.45 9.62
C MET A 1 -5.75 8.46 9.45
N PRO A 2 -5.05 9.55 9.74
CA PRO A 2 -3.59 9.52 9.85
C PRO A 2 -3.12 8.86 11.15
N TRP A 3 -1.99 8.17 11.12
CA TRP A 3 -1.30 7.61 12.29
C TRP A 3 0.14 8.12 12.32
N VAL A 4 0.77 8.10 13.49
CA VAL A 4 2.14 8.60 13.67
C VAL A 4 3.07 7.42 13.91
N ARG A 5 4.14 7.36 13.12
CA ARG A 5 5.25 6.43 13.30
C ARG A 5 6.17 6.92 14.39
N GLU A 6 6.14 6.26 15.54
CA GLU A 6 6.96 6.62 16.69
C GLU A 6 8.46 6.46 16.39
N ASP A 7 8.83 5.53 15.51
CA ASP A 7 10.19 5.30 15.02
C ASP A 7 10.78 6.50 14.26
N LYS A 8 9.95 7.23 13.50
CA LYS A 8 10.39 8.39 12.71
C LYS A 8 10.05 9.73 13.34
N CYS A 9 9.15 9.74 14.33
CA CYS A 9 8.71 10.96 14.97
C CYS A 9 9.80 11.45 15.94
N ILE A 10 10.48 12.54 15.57
CA ILE A 10 11.48 13.22 16.42
C ILE A 10 10.85 14.20 17.42
N GLY A 11 9.53 14.31 17.43
CA GLY A 11 8.83 15.20 18.35
C GLY A 11 8.93 16.70 18.04
N CYS A 12 9.21 17.07 16.80
CA CYS A 12 9.43 18.47 16.41
C CYS A 12 8.21 19.40 16.61
N GLY A 13 6.99 18.86 16.66
CA GLY A 13 5.76 19.65 16.87
C GLY A 13 5.33 20.51 15.67
N ASN A 14 6.03 20.46 14.52
CA ASN A 14 5.66 21.24 13.32
C ASN A 14 4.24 20.93 12.83
N CYS A 15 3.82 19.67 12.94
CA CYS A 15 2.47 19.25 12.60
C CYS A 15 1.39 19.96 13.43
N VAL A 16 1.65 20.24 14.71
CA VAL A 16 0.72 20.98 15.60
C VAL A 16 0.56 22.42 15.11
N LYS A 17 1.67 23.08 14.76
CA LYS A 17 1.68 24.46 14.27
C LYS A 17 0.98 24.62 12.91
N ALA A 18 1.12 23.64 12.03
CA ALA A 18 0.51 23.67 10.70
C ALA A 18 -0.97 23.26 10.69
N CYS A 19 -1.45 22.64 11.78
CA CYS A 19 -2.82 22.18 11.84
C CYS A 19 -3.77 23.38 11.98
N PRO A 20 -4.75 23.56 11.08
CA PRO A 20 -5.73 24.63 11.19
C PRO A 20 -6.74 24.38 12.32
N VAL A 21 -6.84 23.14 12.81
CA VAL A 21 -7.74 22.76 13.90
C VAL A 21 -6.94 22.72 15.21
N PRO A 22 -7.22 23.63 16.17
CA PRO A 22 -6.53 23.62 17.45
C PRO A 22 -6.87 22.34 18.23
N GLY A 23 -5.86 21.74 18.87
CA GLY A 23 -6.03 20.52 19.67
C GLY A 23 -6.23 19.23 18.87
N ALA A 24 -6.27 19.27 17.54
CA ALA A 24 -6.35 18.06 16.72
C ALA A 24 -5.09 17.20 16.80
N ILE A 25 -3.94 17.80 17.12
CA ILE A 25 -2.67 17.11 17.34
C ILE A 25 -2.13 17.53 18.70
N THR A 26 -1.82 16.54 19.53
CA THR A 26 -1.23 16.71 20.86
C THR A 26 0.15 16.03 20.90
N MET A 27 0.99 16.48 21.82
CA MET A 27 2.32 15.88 22.03
C MET A 27 2.29 15.03 23.29
N ASN A 28 2.63 13.75 23.18
CA ASN A 28 2.69 12.82 24.29
C ASN A 28 4.05 12.11 24.28
N ASN A 29 4.82 12.21 25.37
CA ASN A 29 6.17 11.62 25.49
C ASN A 29 7.12 11.97 24.31
N GLY A 30 7.05 13.21 23.82
CA GLY A 30 7.86 13.64 22.67
C GLY A 30 7.41 13.04 21.33
N LYS A 31 6.24 12.41 21.26
CA LYS A 31 5.63 11.91 20.02
C LYS A 31 4.34 12.65 19.72
N ALA A 32 4.10 12.93 18.44
CA ALA A 32 2.85 13.53 18.01
C ALA A 32 1.73 12.47 18.06
N LYS A 33 0.57 12.85 18.61
CA LYS A 33 -0.63 12.03 18.71
C LYS A 33 -1.80 12.79 18.11
N ILE A 34 -2.49 12.16 17.17
CA ILE A 34 -3.57 12.80 16.42
C ILE A 34 -4.91 12.36 17.00
N SER A 35 -5.77 13.32 17.33
CA SER A 35 -7.11 13.10 17.85
C SER A 35 -8.09 12.86 16.70
N ASN A 36 -8.61 11.64 16.60
CA ASN A 36 -9.54 11.25 15.52
C ASN A 36 -10.81 12.10 15.48
N ASN A 37 -11.27 12.60 16.63
CA ASN A 37 -12.51 13.36 16.74
C ASN A 37 -12.40 14.78 16.18
N LEU A 38 -11.19 15.33 16.15
CA LEU A 38 -10.92 16.72 15.74
C LEU A 38 -10.25 16.79 14.35
N CYS A 39 -9.66 15.70 13.88
CA CYS A 39 -8.91 15.68 12.63
C CYS A 39 -9.84 15.75 11.40
N THR A 40 -9.84 16.88 10.71
CA THR A 40 -10.59 17.11 9.45
C THR A 40 -9.95 16.52 8.20
N ARG A 41 -8.81 15.81 8.34
CA ARG A 41 -8.05 15.20 7.23
C ARG A 41 -7.57 16.21 6.18
N CYS A 42 -7.24 17.42 6.60
CA CYS A 42 -6.74 18.48 5.72
C CYS A 42 -5.39 18.18 5.03
N GLY A 43 -4.62 17.20 5.50
CA GLY A 43 -3.37 16.77 4.86
C GLY A 43 -2.14 17.63 5.17
N LYS A 44 -2.29 18.85 5.70
CA LYS A 44 -1.17 19.76 5.98
C LYS A 44 -0.08 19.18 6.88
N CYS A 45 -0.43 18.24 7.76
CA CYS A 45 0.53 17.59 8.65
C CYS A 45 1.55 16.71 7.92
N PHE A 46 1.22 16.22 6.71
CA PHE A 46 2.14 15.45 5.87
C PHE A 46 3.23 16.35 5.27
N ASP A 47 2.84 17.51 4.75
CA ASP A 47 3.75 18.42 4.03
C ASP A 47 4.79 19.06 4.96
N VAL A 48 4.40 19.38 6.20
CA VAL A 48 5.29 20.04 7.16
C VAL A 48 6.17 19.07 7.95
N CYS A 49 5.95 17.76 7.83
CA CYS A 49 6.68 16.78 8.62
C CYS A 49 8.02 16.45 7.95
N PRO A 50 9.17 16.89 8.49
CA PRO A 50 10.47 16.69 7.84
C PRO A 50 10.87 15.21 7.76
N THR A 51 10.41 14.40 8.72
CA THR A 51 10.70 12.96 8.77
C THR A 51 9.60 12.10 8.15
N GLN A 52 8.53 12.71 7.63
CA GLN A 52 7.34 12.04 7.12
C GLN A 52 6.83 10.94 8.06
N ALA A 53 6.87 11.22 9.36
CA ALA A 53 6.43 10.28 10.40
C ALA A 53 4.91 10.09 10.42
N ILE A 54 4.15 11.06 9.91
CA ILE A 54 2.69 10.97 9.85
C ILE A 54 2.32 10.30 8.53
N ARG A 55 1.54 9.22 8.60
CA ARG A 55 1.12 8.41 7.45
C ARG A 55 -0.37 8.17 7.47
N SER A 56 -0.95 7.83 6.33
CA SER A 56 -2.38 7.49 6.27
C SER A 56 -2.61 6.06 6.77
N ASN A 57 -3.77 5.77 7.36
CA ASN A 57 -4.05 4.45 7.94
C ASN A 57 -4.24 3.35 6.89
N SER A 58 -4.46 3.72 5.62
CA SER A 58 -4.50 2.83 4.46
C SER A 58 -3.20 2.04 4.25
N GLU A 59 -2.09 2.57 4.74
CA GLU A 59 -0.74 2.02 4.63
C GLU A 59 -0.20 1.55 6.00
N ASN A 60 -1.06 1.50 7.02
CA ASN A 60 -0.70 1.02 8.34
C ASN A 60 -0.53 -0.52 8.33
N PRO A 61 0.69 -1.04 8.53
CA PRO A 61 0.92 -2.48 8.56
C PRO A 61 0.19 -3.17 9.71
N ALA A 62 -0.12 -2.48 10.81
CA ALA A 62 -0.88 -3.04 11.94
C ALA A 62 -2.34 -3.38 11.59
N LEU A 63 -2.88 -2.83 10.50
CA LEU A 63 -4.22 -3.16 9.99
C LEU A 63 -4.20 -4.04 8.74
N ARG A 64 -3.02 -4.31 8.18
CA ARG A 64 -2.83 -5.23 7.05
C ARG A 64 -2.73 -6.67 7.56
N GLY A 65 -3.78 -7.11 8.26
CA GLY A 65 -3.88 -8.44 8.87
C GLY A 65 -4.77 -9.44 8.14
N MET A 66 -5.23 -9.15 6.91
CA MET A 66 -6.09 -10.08 6.16
C MET A 66 -6.00 -9.90 4.64
N ASN A 67 -4.78 -9.97 4.07
CA ASN A 67 -4.52 -10.57 2.74
C ASN A 67 -3.02 -10.64 2.35
N ALA A 68 -2.14 -11.08 3.25
CA ALA A 68 -0.82 -11.57 2.83
C ALA A 68 -0.91 -13.05 2.41
N GLY A 69 -1.94 -13.39 1.62
CA GLY A 69 -2.17 -14.72 1.10
C GLY A 69 -1.33 -14.98 -0.15
N ARG A 70 -0.27 -15.77 0.01
CA ARG A 70 0.49 -16.55 -1.00
C ARG A 70 1.84 -15.98 -1.46
N PRO A 71 2.93 -16.23 -0.72
CA PRO A 71 4.17 -16.65 -1.34
C PRO A 71 4.00 -18.10 -1.80
N GLY A 72 3.34 -18.29 -2.94
CA GLY A 72 3.19 -19.59 -3.59
C GLY A 72 4.52 -20.05 -4.18
N ARG A 73 5.36 -20.64 -3.33
CA ARG A 73 6.34 -21.71 -3.59
C ARG A 73 6.68 -21.93 -5.08
N GLY A 74 7.87 -21.46 -5.48
CA GLY A 74 8.53 -21.95 -6.68
C GLY A 74 8.73 -23.47 -6.59
N MET A 75 8.00 -24.20 -7.44
CA MET A 75 8.24 -25.61 -7.69
C MET A 75 9.19 -25.70 -8.89
N GLY A 76 10.48 -25.81 -8.58
CA GLY A 76 11.51 -26.08 -9.57
C GLY A 76 11.32 -27.46 -10.22
N ARG A 77 11.57 -27.50 -11.53
CA ARG A 77 12.25 -28.56 -12.30
C ARG A 77 12.01 -30.00 -11.82
N GLY A 78 11.06 -30.68 -12.46
CA GLY A 78 11.06 -32.14 -12.59
C GLY A 78 11.33 -32.53 -14.06
N PRO A 79 12.26 -33.45 -14.35
CA PRO A 79 12.48 -33.93 -15.70
C PRO A 79 11.45 -35.01 -16.07
N GLY A 80 10.93 -34.93 -17.29
CA GLY A 80 10.57 -36.10 -18.09
C GLY A 80 9.36 -36.92 -17.67
N ARG A 81 8.31 -36.85 -18.48
CA ARG A 81 7.53 -38.02 -18.93
C ARG A 81 6.85 -37.66 -20.24
N GLY A 82 7.42 -38.17 -21.33
CA GLY A 82 6.87 -38.06 -22.66
C GLY A 82 5.51 -38.74 -22.73
N MET A 83 4.56 -38.07 -23.37
CA MET A 83 3.29 -38.64 -23.79
C MET A 83 3.14 -38.35 -25.27
N GLY A 84 3.60 -39.29 -26.09
CA GLY A 84 3.20 -39.38 -27.49
C GLY A 84 1.75 -39.84 -27.59
N ARG A 85 1.07 -39.33 -28.64
CA ARG A 85 -0.20 -39.73 -29.32
C ARG A 85 -0.71 -38.41 -29.97
N GLY A 86 -0.57 -38.15 -31.27
CA GLY A 86 -0.98 -38.97 -32.41
C GLY A 86 -2.47 -38.74 -32.67
N MET A 87 -2.79 -37.89 -33.68
CA MET A 87 -4.07 -37.62 -34.39
C MET A 87 -4.03 -36.12 -34.81
N GLY A 88 -4.01 -35.69 -36.07
CA GLY A 88 -4.68 -36.19 -37.27
C GLY A 88 -5.85 -35.24 -37.60
N GLY A 89 -5.76 -34.45 -38.68
CA GLY A 89 -6.91 -33.71 -39.23
C GLY A 89 -6.59 -32.29 -39.71
N GLY A 90 -6.50 -32.12 -41.03
CA GLY A 90 -6.33 -30.81 -41.69
C GLY A 90 -7.63 -30.03 -41.89
N SER A 91 -7.56 -29.10 -42.87
CA SER A 91 -8.53 -28.06 -43.28
C SER A 91 -8.37 -26.77 -42.47
N GLY A 92 -7.93 -25.62 -42.99
CA GLY A 92 -7.91 -25.11 -44.36
C GLY A 92 -8.74 -23.82 -44.44
N ARG A 93 -8.06 -22.70 -44.70
CA ARG A 93 -8.50 -21.47 -45.42
C ARG A 93 -9.44 -20.45 -44.73
N GLY A 94 -9.09 -19.17 -44.94
CA GLY A 94 -9.93 -17.97 -44.78
C GLY A 94 -9.24 -16.88 -43.95
N MET A 95 -8.28 -16.10 -44.46
CA MET A 95 -8.43 -14.92 -45.33
C MET A 95 -9.61 -13.98 -44.97
N GLY A 96 -9.30 -12.75 -44.52
CA GLY A 96 -10.14 -11.60 -44.87
C GLY A 96 -10.33 -10.49 -43.83
N GLY A 97 -9.57 -9.39 -43.99
CA GLY A 97 -9.97 -8.00 -43.64
C GLY A 97 -9.46 -7.51 -42.28
N GLY A 98 -8.56 -6.52 -42.14
CA GLY A 98 -8.24 -5.43 -43.05
C GLY A 98 -9.39 -4.46 -43.12
N ARG A 99 -9.35 -3.38 -42.31
CA ARG A 99 -9.92 -2.05 -42.60
C ARG A 99 -9.74 -1.09 -41.39
N TRP A 100 -8.79 -0.16 -41.59
CA TRP A 100 -8.60 1.18 -41.00
C TRP A 100 -8.25 1.32 -39.51
#